data_AF-B8ARK3-F1
#
_entry.id   AF-B8ARK3-F1
#
_cell.length_a   1.000
_cell.length_b   1.000
_cell.length_c   1.000
_cell.angle_alpha   90.00
_cell.angle_beta   90.00
_cell.angle_gamma   90.00
#
_symmetry.space_group_name_H-M   'P 1'
#
loop_
_entity.id
_entity.type
_entity.pdbx_description
1 polymer ?
#
loop_
_entity_poly.entity_id
_entity_poly.type
_entity_poly.pdbx_seq_one_letter_code
_entity_poly.pdbx_strand_id
1 'polypeptide(L)'
;MRTSSFLGKADVVLRGFSGYNTRWALRVLARAMEGAAAVGAADPVAVTVFLGANDTSLPDWKQVHQHVPLDEYQSNLRAICAYFKGHVWRR
;
A
#
# COMPACT_ATOMS: atom_id res chain seq x y z
N MET A 1 -8.30 7.69 -5.23
CA MET A 1 -7.94 7.35 -6.63
C MET A 1 -9.20 6.91 -7.35
N ARG A 2 -9.57 7.55 -8.46
CA ARG A 2 -10.67 7.06 -9.31
C ARG A 2 -10.11 6.00 -10.24
N THR A 3 -10.41 4.73 -9.99
CA THR A 3 -9.99 3.64 -10.87
C THR A 3 -10.64 3.73 -12.26
N SER A 4 -11.75 4.47 -12.37
CA SER A 4 -12.47 4.71 -13.61
C SER A 4 -11.63 5.38 -14.72
N SER A 5 -10.58 6.14 -14.37
CA SER A 5 -9.69 6.75 -15.37
C SER A 5 -8.83 5.74 -16.14
N PHE A 6 -8.73 4.50 -15.63
CA PHE A 6 -7.94 3.41 -16.20
C PHE A 6 -8.80 2.32 -16.87
N LEU A 7 -10.14 2.46 -16.85
CA LEU A 7 -11.04 1.52 -17.51
C LEU A 7 -10.70 1.39 -19.00
N GLY A 8 -10.44 0.17 -19.45
CA GLY A 8 -10.06 -0.14 -20.84
C GLY A 8 -8.66 0.33 -21.24
N LYS A 9 -7.85 0.84 -20.31
CA LYS A 9 -6.48 1.34 -20.56
C LYS A 9 -5.40 0.57 -19.81
N ALA A 10 -5.73 -0.01 -18.66
CA ALA A 10 -4.81 -0.81 -17.87
C ALA A 10 -5.57 -1.80 -17.00
N ASP A 11 -4.95 -2.93 -16.71
CA ASP A 11 -5.41 -3.83 -15.67
C ASP A 11 -5.13 -3.21 -14.30
N VAL A 12 -6.19 -3.00 -13.52
CA VAL A 12 -6.09 -2.42 -12.18
C VAL A 12 -6.28 -3.53 -11.16
N VAL A 13 -5.22 -3.83 -10.43
CA VAL A 13 -5.22 -4.84 -9.37
C VAL A 13 -5.36 -4.15 -8.01
N LEU A 14 -6.45 -4.43 -7.30
CA LEU A 14 -6.71 -3.85 -5.97
C LEU A 14 -6.10 -4.72 -4.86
N ARG A 15 -5.39 -4.07 -3.93
CA ARG A 15 -4.72 -4.70 -2.76
C ARG A 15 -5.06 -3.98 -1.45
N GLY A 16 -6.34 -3.62 -1.30
CA GLY A 16 -6.86 -2.94 -0.11
C GLY A 16 -7.36 -3.92 0.94
N PHE A 17 -7.07 -3.65 2.21
CA PHE A 17 -7.55 -4.42 3.35
C PHE A 17 -8.21 -3.46 4.36
N SER A 18 -9.45 -3.76 4.75
CA SER A 18 -10.21 -2.91 5.66
C SER A 18 -9.51 -2.81 7.03
N GLY A 19 -9.44 -1.60 7.60
CA GLY A 19 -8.81 -1.34 8.89
C GLY A 19 -7.28 -1.39 8.91
N TYR A 20 -6.61 -1.64 7.76
CA TYR A 20 -5.15 -1.68 7.73
C TYR A 20 -4.57 -0.26 7.75
N ASN A 21 -3.53 -0.10 8.55
CA ASN A 21 -2.70 1.10 8.64
C ASN A 21 -1.31 0.81 8.04
N THR A 22 -0.37 1.75 8.13
CA THR A 22 0.97 1.56 7.56
C THR A 22 1.77 0.43 8.20
N ARG A 23 1.58 0.12 9.50
CA ARG A 23 2.21 -1.04 10.16
C ARG A 23 1.77 -2.36 9.53
N TRP A 24 0.46 -2.51 9.33
CA TRP A 24 -0.09 -3.72 8.73
C TRP A 24 0.30 -3.87 7.27
N ALA A 25 0.31 -2.77 6.52
CA ALA A 25 0.72 -2.76 5.13
C ALA A 25 2.14 -3.31 4.94
N LEU A 26 3.11 -2.90 5.78
CA LEU A 26 4.48 -3.42 5.73
C LEU A 26 4.56 -4.94 5.91
N ARG A 27 3.75 -5.50 6.81
CA ARG A 27 3.76 -6.94 7.10
C ARG A 27 3.24 -7.79 5.94
N VAL A 28 2.29 -7.25 5.19
CA VAL A 28 1.66 -7.98 4.08
C VAL A 28 2.20 -7.56 2.72
N LEU A 29 3.10 -6.58 2.64
CA LEU A 29 3.51 -5.95 1.39
C LEU A 29 4.03 -6.96 0.35
N ALA A 30 4.91 -7.87 0.77
CA ALA A 30 5.43 -8.91 -0.11
C ALA A 30 4.31 -9.81 -0.66
N ARG A 31 3.45 -10.31 0.24
CA ARG A 31 2.32 -11.16 -0.12
C ARG A 31 1.28 -10.42 -0.97
N ALA A 32 1.04 -9.14 -0.71
CA ALA A 32 0.12 -8.32 -1.48
C ALA A 32 0.60 -8.14 -2.93
N MET A 33 1.91 -8.22 -3.16
CA MET A 33 2.50 -8.16 -4.50
C MET A 33 2.61 -9.52 -5.18
N GLU A 34 2.37 -10.63 -4.49
CA GLU A 34 2.23 -11.94 -5.13
C GLU A 34 1.12 -11.87 -6.18
N GLY A 35 1.43 -12.32 -7.39
CA GLY A 35 0.52 -12.27 -8.53
C GLY A 35 0.20 -10.87 -9.07
N ALA A 36 0.72 -9.79 -8.48
CA ALA A 36 0.69 -8.46 -9.12
C ALA A 36 1.67 -8.42 -10.32
N ALA A 37 2.72 -9.25 -10.27
CA ALA A 37 3.53 -9.67 -11.40
C ALA A 37 3.28 -11.18 -11.64
N ALA A 38 2.03 -11.55 -11.95
CA ALA A 38 1.69 -12.95 -12.22
C ALA A 38 2.59 -13.53 -13.31
N VAL A 39 2.85 -14.84 -13.26
CA VAL A 39 3.70 -15.55 -14.24
C VAL A 39 3.15 -15.28 -15.66
N GLY A 40 3.87 -14.48 -16.43
CA GLY A 40 3.50 -14.05 -17.80
C GLY A 40 2.93 -12.63 -17.93
N ALA A 41 2.70 -11.90 -16.82
CA ALA A 41 2.34 -10.49 -16.81
C ALA A 41 3.56 -9.60 -16.58
N ALA A 42 3.59 -8.44 -17.23
CA ALA A 42 4.63 -7.43 -17.03
C ALA A 42 4.56 -6.85 -15.60
N ASP A 43 5.68 -6.37 -15.09
CA ASP A 43 5.72 -5.65 -13.80
C ASP A 43 4.73 -4.48 -13.80
N PRO A 44 4.12 -4.16 -12.65
CA PRO A 44 3.22 -3.00 -12.54
C PRO A 44 3.89 -1.74 -13.09
N VAL A 45 3.26 -1.07 -14.06
CA VAL A 45 3.79 0.20 -14.61
C VAL A 45 3.64 1.37 -13.64
N ALA A 46 2.72 1.25 -12.68
CA ALA A 46 2.49 2.22 -11.62
C ALA A 46 1.92 1.52 -10.38
N VAL A 47 2.27 2.03 -9.20
CA VAL A 47 1.67 1.63 -7.92
C VAL A 47 1.23 2.88 -7.18
N THR A 48 0.01 2.85 -6.64
CA THR A 48 -0.52 3.91 -5.79
C THR A 48 -0.63 3.39 -4.36
N VAL A 49 0.00 4.08 -3.41
CA VAL A 49 -0.12 3.80 -1.97
C VAL A 49 -1.15 4.74 -1.37
N PHE A 50 -2.22 4.20 -0.79
CA PHE A 50 -3.29 4.97 -0.17
C PHE A 50 -3.55 4.50 1.27
N LEU A 51 -2.67 4.94 2.17
CA LEU A 51 -2.67 4.64 3.61
C LEU A 51 -2.62 5.95 4.40
N GLY A 52 -3.00 5.93 5.68
CA GLY A 52 -2.95 7.10 6.55
C GLY A 52 -4.27 7.39 7.29
N ALA A 53 -5.43 7.09 6.69
CA ALA A 53 -6.72 7.37 7.34
C ALA A 53 -6.88 6.61 8.68
N ASN A 54 -6.51 5.32 8.71
CA ASN A 54 -6.56 4.51 9.93
C ASN A 54 -5.42 4.88 10.91
N ASP A 55 -4.24 5.22 10.38
CA ASP A 55 -3.07 5.68 11.15
C ASP A 55 -3.41 6.93 11.97
N THR A 56 -4.24 7.83 11.44
CA THR A 56 -4.70 9.05 12.10
C THR A 56 -5.81 8.83 13.14
N SER A 57 -6.13 7.58 13.49
CA SER A 57 -7.10 7.28 14.56
C SER A 57 -6.69 7.97 15.85
N LEU A 58 -7.63 8.67 16.48
CA LEU A 58 -7.36 9.44 17.68
C LEU A 58 -7.16 8.53 18.91
N PRO A 59 -6.27 8.90 19.85
CA PRO A 59 -5.98 8.10 21.05
C PRO A 59 -7.20 7.84 21.96
N ASP A 60 -8.19 8.72 21.90
CA ASP A 60 -9.40 8.73 22.73
C ASP A 60 -10.64 8.15 22.02
N TRP A 61 -10.46 7.58 20.83
CA TRP A 61 -11.56 7.01 20.02
C TRP A 61 -11.57 5.48 20.01
N LYS A 62 -12.71 4.89 19.61
CA LYS A 62 -12.91 3.43 19.55
C LYS A 62 -11.87 2.68 18.70
N GLN A 63 -11.24 3.37 17.74
CA GLN A 63 -10.24 2.81 16.82
C GLN A 63 -8.79 3.14 17.22
N VAL A 64 -8.54 3.50 18.48
CA VAL A 64 -7.18 3.83 18.99
C VAL A 64 -6.13 2.77 18.64
N HIS A 65 -6.50 1.50 18.56
CA HIS A 65 -5.59 0.41 18.18
C HIS A 65 -5.01 0.55 16.75
N GLN A 66 -5.60 1.38 15.91
CA GLN A 66 -5.13 1.68 14.56
C GLN A 66 -4.13 2.85 14.52
N HIS A 67 -4.02 3.63 15.61
CA HIS A 67 -3.17 4.80 15.68
C HIS A 67 -1.70 4.47 15.39
N VAL A 68 -1.08 5.29 14.54
CA VAL A 68 0.36 5.25 14.24
C VAL A 68 0.93 6.67 14.45
N PRO A 69 1.94 6.84 15.32
CA PRO A 69 2.65 8.11 15.49
C PRO A 69 3.22 8.65 14.18
N LEU A 70 3.32 9.97 14.04
CA LEU A 70 3.69 10.63 12.78
C LEU A 70 5.08 10.23 12.28
N ASP A 71 6.05 10.13 13.17
CA ASP A 71 7.42 9.68 12.87
C ASP A 71 7.44 8.25 12.34
N GLU A 72 6.67 7.36 12.97
CA GLU A 72 6.52 5.98 12.52
C GLU A 72 5.79 5.90 11.18
N TYR A 73 4.70 6.64 10.99
CA TYR A 73 3.99 6.73 9.70
C TYR A 73 4.92 7.15 8.57
N GLN A 74 5.75 8.18 8.79
CA GLN A 74 6.75 8.63 7.81
C GLN A 74 7.78 7.55 7.51
N SER A 75 8.29 6.87 8.54
CA SER A 75 9.24 5.76 8.38
C SER A 75 8.61 4.61 7.58
N ASN A 76 7.37 4.24 7.91
CA ASN A 76 6.65 3.17 7.24
C ASN A 76 6.42 3.48 5.76
N LEU A 77 6.03 4.71 5.42
CA LEU A 77 5.89 5.12 4.02
C LEU A 77 7.22 5.07 3.25
N ARG A 78 8.33 5.49 3.87
CA ARG A 78 9.66 5.38 3.25
C ARG A 78 10.02 3.92 2.99
N ALA A 79 9.75 3.03 3.94
CA ALA A 79 9.99 1.60 3.79
C ALA A 79 9.13 0.97 2.69
N ILE A 80 7.84 1.32 2.60
CA ILE A 80 6.95 0.88 1.50
C ILE A 80 7.49 1.36 0.14
N CYS A 81 7.88 2.64 0.03
CA CYS A 81 8.47 3.18 -1.20
C CYS A 81 9.80 2.50 -1.56
N ALA A 82 10.66 2.24 -0.57
CA ALA A 82 11.93 1.55 -0.77
C ALA A 82 11.72 0.11 -1.26
N TYR A 83 10.71 -0.60 -0.73
CA TYR A 83 10.34 -1.93 -1.21
C TYR A 83 10.04 -1.92 -2.71
N PHE A 84 9.18 -1.02 -3.19
CA PHE A 84 8.83 -0.96 -4.62
C PHE A 84 10.02 -0.62 -5.52
N LYS A 85 10.88 0.33 -5.10
CA LYS A 85 12.11 0.65 -5.83
C LYS A 85 13.08 -0.54 -5.89
N GLY A 86 13.18 -1.30 -4.79
CA GLY A 86 14.13 -2.40 -4.68
C GLY A 86 13.65 -3.75 -5.19
N HIS A 87 12.34 -3.97 -5.38
CA HIS A 87 11.79 -5.30 -5.71
C HIS A 87 10.90 -5.32 -6.95
N VAL A 88 10.28 -4.19 -7.31
CA VAL A 88 9.37 -4.12 -8.47
C VAL A 88 10.00 -3.39 -9.65
N TRP A 89 10.68 -2.26 -9.40
CA TRP A 89 11.33 -1.48 -10.47
C TRP A 89 12.84 -1.45 -10.30
N ARG A 90 13.46 -2.64 -10.25
CA ARG A 90 14.92 -2.74 -10.40
C ARG A 90 15.28 -2.35 -11.83
N ARG A 91 15.64 -1.08 -12.03
CA ARG A 91 16.51 -0.67 -13.14
C ARG A 91 17.95 -0.70 -12.67
#